data_AF-A0A5M9UC07-F1
#
_entry.id   AF-A0A5M9UC07-F1
#
_cell.length_a   1.000
_cell.length_b   1.000
_cell.length_c   1.000
_cell.angle_alpha   90.00
_cell.angle_beta   90.00
_cell.angle_gamma   90.00
#
_symmetry.space_group_name_H-M   'P 1'
#
loop_
_entity.id
_entity.type
_entity.pdbx_description
1 polymer ?
#
loop_
_entity_poly.entity_id
_entity_poly.type
_entity_poly.pdbx_seq_one_letter_code
_entity_poly.pdbx_strand_id
1 'polypeptide(L)'
;MKATLDSEYTPFLDNINIRNISSASLKVATRLTYITSLFHLMDHIDINHLGFILLDSPKDKDLDTDKYKRFLEIIEKNHNGQVILTGSILEKDLYNEDHVIMTLMPDRKLLQ
;
A
#
# COMPACT_ATOMS: atom_id res chain seq x y z
N MET A 1 4.22 0.27 -21.14
CA MET A 1 3.87 1.05 -19.95
C MET A 1 5.15 1.67 -19.41
N LYS A 2 5.31 2.98 -19.52
CA LYS A 2 6.49 3.73 -19.09
C LYS A 2 6.11 4.61 -17.88
N ALA A 3 6.77 4.39 -16.75
CA ALA A 3 6.61 5.19 -15.55
C ALA A 3 7.75 6.23 -15.46
N THR A 4 7.40 7.49 -15.19
CA THR A 4 8.37 8.60 -15.05
C THR A 4 7.95 9.56 -13.94
N LEU A 5 8.87 10.39 -13.47
CA LEU A 5 8.60 11.51 -12.55
C LEU A 5 8.88 12.83 -13.28
N ASP A 6 8.15 13.90 -12.97
CA ASP A 6 8.54 15.27 -13.36
C ASP A 6 9.55 15.88 -12.37
N SER A 7 9.93 17.14 -12.59
CA SER A 7 10.86 17.88 -11.73
C SER A 7 10.35 18.09 -10.29
N GLU A 8 9.04 17.94 -10.07
CA GLU A 8 8.37 18.07 -8.78
C GLU A 8 8.04 16.70 -8.16
N TYR A 9 8.66 15.63 -8.67
CA TYR A 9 8.40 14.24 -8.26
C TYR A 9 6.94 13.80 -8.43
N THR A 10 6.19 14.44 -9.32
CA THR A 10 4.84 14.00 -9.67
C THR A 10 4.94 12.79 -10.59
N PRO A 11 4.27 11.67 -10.28
CA PRO A 11 4.38 10.48 -11.08
C PRO A 11 3.47 10.51 -12.32
N PHE A 12 4.01 10.03 -13.43
CA PHE A 12 3.36 9.88 -14.72
C PHE A 12 3.38 8.42 -15.17
N LEU A 13 2.31 7.99 -15.82
CA LEU A 13 2.15 6.66 -16.41
C LEU A 13 1.70 6.84 -17.86
N ASP A 14 2.57 6.52 -18.83
CA ASP A 14 2.34 6.75 -20.26
C ASP A 14 1.88 8.21 -20.57
N ASN A 15 2.60 9.19 -20.00
CA ASN A 15 2.31 10.64 -20.04
C ASN A 15 1.03 11.10 -19.32
N ILE A 16 0.32 10.22 -18.62
CA ILE A 16 -0.84 10.59 -17.81
C ILE A 16 -0.36 11.01 -16.43
N ASN A 17 -0.68 12.24 -16.02
CA ASN A 17 -0.47 12.70 -14.65
C ASN A 17 -1.41 11.92 -13.71
N ILE A 18 -0.82 11.13 -12.82
CA ILE A 18 -1.57 10.25 -11.91
C ILE A 18 -2.44 11.06 -10.93
N ARG A 19 -2.07 12.32 -10.63
CA ARG A 19 -2.92 13.22 -9.81
C ARG A 19 -4.24 13.57 -10.49
N ASN A 20 -4.26 13.60 -11.83
CA ASN A 20 -5.44 13.94 -12.63
C ASN A 20 -6.39 12.76 -12.85
N ILE A 21 -6.01 11.56 -12.39
CA ILE A 21 -6.91 10.42 -12.36
C ILE A 21 -8.08 10.75 -11.42
N SER A 22 -9.30 10.79 -11.95
CA SER A 22 -10.51 11.08 -11.16
C SER A 22 -10.80 9.99 -10.13
N SER A 23 -10.51 8.73 -10.47
CA SER A 23 -10.77 7.58 -9.60
C SER A 23 -9.84 7.55 -8.38
N ALA A 24 -10.43 7.62 -7.19
CA ALA A 24 -9.73 7.43 -5.92
C ALA A 24 -9.13 6.02 -5.80
N SER A 25 -9.84 4.98 -6.27
CA SER A 25 -9.36 3.60 -6.23
C SER A 25 -8.12 3.41 -7.09
N LEU A 26 -8.09 4.02 -8.28
CA LEU A 26 -6.92 3.95 -9.16
C LEU A 26 -5.73 4.74 -8.62
N LYS A 27 -5.97 5.88 -7.95
CA LYS A 27 -4.93 6.61 -7.22
C LYS A 27 -4.30 5.75 -6.12
N VAL A 28 -5.11 5.06 -5.32
CA VAL A 28 -4.60 4.15 -4.28
C VAL A 28 -3.85 2.97 -4.90
N ALA A 29 -4.43 2.30 -5.90
CA ALA A 29 -3.78 1.19 -6.60
C ALA A 29 -2.40 1.59 -7.13
N THR A 30 -2.29 2.79 -7.71
CA THR A 30 -1.03 3.29 -8.25
C THR A 30 0.00 3.56 -7.15
N ARG A 31 -0.42 4.14 -6.02
CA ARG A 31 0.46 4.37 -4.87
C ARG A 31 0.95 3.06 -4.25
N LEU A 32 0.06 2.08 -4.08
CA LEU A 32 0.43 0.74 -3.60
C LEU A 32 1.43 0.09 -4.55
N THR A 33 1.20 0.18 -5.86
CA THR A 33 2.12 -0.36 -6.89
C THR A 33 3.49 0.31 -6.84
N TYR A 34 3.53 1.63 -6.65
CA TYR A 34 4.78 2.37 -6.49
C TYR A 34 5.54 1.91 -5.24
N ILE A 35 4.86 1.82 -4.10
CA ILE A 35 5.43 1.35 -2.84
C ILE A 35 5.99 -0.08 -2.97
N THR A 36 5.22 -1.00 -3.56
CA THR A 36 5.71 -2.38 -3.79
C THR A 36 6.92 -2.42 -4.70
N SER A 37 7.00 -1.51 -5.68
CA SER A 37 8.15 -1.43 -6.58
C SER A 37 9.40 -0.95 -5.84
N LEU A 38 9.26 0.02 -4.92
CA LEU A 38 10.35 0.47 -4.08
C LEU A 38 10.90 -0.66 -3.21
N PHE A 39 10.01 -1.43 -2.56
CA PHE A 39 10.40 -2.60 -1.76
C PHE A 39 11.18 -3.64 -2.59
N HIS A 40 10.71 -3.95 -3.80
CA HIS A 40 11.42 -4.87 -4.68
C HIS A 40 12.80 -4.34 -5.12
N LEU A 41 12.91 -3.03 -5.34
CA LEU A 41 14.19 -2.40 -5.70
C LEU A 41 15.19 -2.40 -4.54
N MET A 42 14.73 -2.47 -3.28
CA MET A 42 15.63 -2.57 -2.12
C MET A 42 16.61 -3.72 -2.21
N ASP A 43 16.16 -4.83 -2.79
CA ASP A 43 16.94 -6.06 -2.89
C ASP A 43 17.97 -6.01 -4.03
N HIS A 44 17.94 -4.97 -4.87
CA HIS A 44 18.64 -4.95 -6.15
C HIS A 44 19.52 -3.72 -6.37
N ILE A 45 19.22 -2.61 -5.70
CA ILE A 45 19.96 -1.35 -5.85
C ILE A 45 20.19 -0.66 -4.50
N ASP A 46 21.41 -0.16 -4.33
CA ASP A 46 21.81 0.67 -3.19
C ASP A 46 21.29 2.10 -3.41
N ILE A 47 20.09 2.37 -2.89
CA ILE A 47 19.45 3.69 -2.87
C ILE A 47 18.89 3.95 -1.47
N ASN A 48 18.53 5.21 -1.18
CA ASN A 48 17.83 5.53 0.06
C ASN A 48 16.43 4.94 0.04
N HIS A 49 16.14 4.06 0.99
CA HIS A 49 14.88 3.31 1.05
C HIS A 49 14.00 3.76 2.21
N LEU A 50 12.69 3.70 2.00
CA LEU A 50 11.70 3.88 3.07
C LEU A 50 11.66 2.61 3.92
N GLY A 51 12.35 2.61 5.07
CA GLY A 51 12.35 1.46 6.00
C GLY A 51 11.03 1.25 6.75
N PHE A 52 10.09 2.19 6.67
CA PHE A 52 8.81 2.15 7.38
C PHE A 52 7.68 2.78 6.56
N ILE A 53 6.52 2.12 6.51
CA ILE A 53 5.31 2.62 5.86
C ILE A 53 4.08 2.32 6.74
N LEU A 54 3.21 3.32 6.88
CA LEU A 54 1.88 3.19 7.48
C LEU A 54 0.81 3.42 6.41
N LEU A 55 -0.12 2.47 6.26
CA LEU A 55 -1.24 2.54 5.34
C LEU A 55 -2.55 2.52 6.12
N ASP A 56 -3.29 3.62 6.07
CA ASP A 56 -4.59 3.73 6.73
C ASP A 56 -5.71 3.23 5.80
N SER A 57 -6.25 2.05 6.11
CA SER A 57 -7.34 1.36 5.40
C SER A 57 -7.30 1.52 3.87
N PRO A 58 -6.22 1.07 3.20
CA PRO A 58 -6.05 1.27 1.76
C PRO A 58 -7.17 0.62 0.92
N LYS A 59 -7.83 -0.42 1.44
CA LYS A 59 -8.92 -1.10 0.74
C LYS A 59 -10.23 -0.28 0.70
N ASP A 60 -10.47 0.60 1.67
CA ASP A 60 -11.69 1.39 1.82
C ASP A 60 -11.93 2.41 0.69
N LYS A 61 -10.98 2.55 -0.24
CA LYS A 61 -11.10 3.39 -1.43
C LYS A 61 -11.60 2.61 -2.65
N ASP A 62 -12.51 1.67 -2.45
CA ASP A 62 -13.05 0.79 -3.49
C ASP A 62 -11.97 0.05 -4.28
N LEU A 63 -10.91 -0.39 -3.59
CA LEU A 63 -9.88 -1.20 -4.22
C LEU A 63 -10.41 -2.62 -4.42
N ASP A 64 -10.26 -3.11 -5.64
CA ASP A 64 -10.61 -4.48 -6.00
C ASP A 64 -9.88 -5.51 -5.12
N THR A 65 -10.61 -6.53 -4.66
CA THR A 65 -10.11 -7.53 -3.71
C THR A 65 -8.90 -8.30 -4.26
N ASP A 66 -8.90 -8.65 -5.55
CA ASP A 66 -7.79 -9.41 -6.14
C ASP A 66 -6.53 -8.56 -6.24
N LYS A 67 -6.69 -7.26 -6.60
CA LYS A 67 -5.57 -6.31 -6.57
C LYS A 67 -5.02 -6.12 -5.16
N TYR A 68 -5.90 -6.06 -4.16
CA TYR A 68 -5.48 -5.91 -2.77
C TYR A 68 -4.73 -7.15 -2.25
N LYS A 69 -5.22 -8.36 -2.55
CA LYS A 69 -4.53 -9.61 -2.20
C LYS A 69 -3.13 -9.68 -2.78
N ARG A 70 -2.96 -9.33 -4.05
CA ARG A 70 -1.62 -9.28 -4.69
C ARG A 70 -0.69 -8.30 -3.98
N PHE A 71 -1.20 -7.15 -3.56
CA PHE A 71 -0.44 -6.19 -2.77
C PHE A 71 0.01 -6.81 -1.44
N LEU A 72 -0.90 -7.46 -0.70
CA LEU A 72 -0.60 -8.14 0.57
C LEU A 72 0.46 -9.24 0.40
N GLU A 73 0.35 -10.07 -0.64
CA GLU A 73 1.34 -11.11 -0.94
C GLU A 73 2.74 -10.55 -1.23
N ILE A 74 2.83 -9.39 -1.89
CA ILE A 74 4.14 -8.78 -2.20
C ILE A 74 4.78 -8.24 -0.93
N ILE A 75 4.03 -7.54 -0.07
CA ILE A 75 4.59 -7.01 1.17
C ILE A 75 4.94 -8.13 2.16
N GLU A 76 4.21 -9.24 2.17
CA GLU A 76 4.51 -10.39 3.04
C GLU A 76 5.81 -11.10 2.65
N LYS A 77 6.10 -11.16 1.34
CA LYS A 77 7.34 -11.74 0.82
C LYS A 77 8.55 -10.83 0.96
N ASN A 78 8.34 -9.53 1.20
CA ASN A 78 9.42 -8.58 1.34
C ASN A 78 9.75 -8.35 2.83
N HIS A 79 10.95 -8.77 3.24
CA HIS A 79 11.40 -8.66 4.62
C HIS A 79 12.26 -7.41 4.89
N ASN A 80 12.47 -6.57 3.87
CA ASN A 80 13.32 -5.40 3.95
C ASN A 80 12.48 -4.15 4.22
N GLY A 81 12.05 -4.01 5.47
CA GLY A 81 11.30 -2.86 5.98
C GLY A 81 10.14 -3.26 6.87
N GLN A 82 9.42 -2.26 7.37
CA GLN A 82 8.23 -2.46 8.21
C GLN A 82 7.00 -1.81 7.55
N VAL A 83 5.97 -2.62 7.32
CA VAL A 83 4.67 -2.15 6.82
C VAL A 83 3.63 -2.34 7.91
N ILE A 84 2.98 -1.26 8.32
CA ILE A 84 1.78 -1.30 9.17
C ILE A 84 0.60 -0.92 8.31
N LEU A 85 -0.46 -1.73 8.36
CA LEU A 85 -1.71 -1.47 7.68
C LEU A 85 -2.87 -1.55 8.67
N THR A 86 -3.81 -0.63 8.56
CA THR A 86 -5.13 -0.75 9.20
C THR A 86 -6.13 -1.29 8.18
N GLY A 87 -7.20 -1.91 8.66
CA GLY A 87 -8.21 -2.52 7.81
C GLY A 87 -9.47 -2.84 8.58
N SER A 88 -10.54 -3.13 7.85
CA SER A 88 -11.83 -3.49 8.44
C SER A 88 -11.77 -4.88 9.06
N ILE A 89 -12.36 -5.03 10.25
CA ILE A 89 -12.53 -6.35 10.89
C ILE A 89 -13.40 -7.30 10.06
N LEU A 90 -14.27 -6.75 9.19
CA LEU A 90 -15.10 -7.54 8.28
C LEU A 90 -14.27 -8.20 7.17
N GLU A 91 -13.04 -7.76 6.98
CA GLU A 91 -12.12 -8.23 5.95
C GLU A 91 -10.96 -9.01 6.56
N LYS A 92 -11.12 -9.46 7.82
CA LYS A 92 -10.08 -10.16 8.59
C LYS A 92 -9.45 -11.32 7.80
N ASP A 93 -10.27 -12.05 7.05
CA ASP A 93 -9.86 -13.22 6.26
C ASP A 93 -8.86 -12.89 5.14
N LEU A 94 -8.65 -11.62 4.81
CA LEU A 94 -7.62 -11.18 3.86
C LEU A 94 -6.22 -11.12 4.49
N TYR A 95 -6.13 -11.08 5.82
CA TYR A 95 -4.88 -10.85 6.54
C TYR A 95 -4.38 -12.14 7.18
N ASN A 96 -3.05 -12.29 7.22
CA ASN A 96 -2.41 -13.35 7.98
C ASN A 96 -2.56 -13.06 9.50
N GLU A 97 -3.24 -13.94 10.23
CA GLU A 97 -3.50 -13.77 11.67
C GLU A 97 -2.23 -13.65 12.50
N ASP A 98 -1.15 -14.32 12.09
CA ASP A 98 0.14 -14.28 12.78
C ASP A 98 0.78 -12.88 12.77
N HIS A 99 0.35 -12.03 11.82
CA HIS A 99 0.82 -10.65 11.69
C HIS A 99 -0.13 -9.62 12.32
N VAL A 100 -1.26 -10.03 12.88
CA VAL A 100 -2.24 -9.11 13.49
C VAL A 100 -1.74 -8.65 14.86
N ILE A 101 -1.27 -7.41 14.92
CA ILE A 101 -0.75 -6.80 16.17
C ILE A 101 -1.90 -6.45 17.13
N MET A 102 -3.02 -5.96 16.60
CA MET A 102 -4.13 -5.46 17.40
C MET A 102 -5.46 -5.59 16.65
N THR A 103 -6.52 -5.96 17.38
CA THR A 103 -7.89 -5.88 16.89
C THR A 103 -8.68 -4.88 17.71
N LEU A 104 -9.23 -3.87 17.06
CA LEU A 104 -10.08 -2.86 17.68
C LEU A 104 -11.54 -3.20 17.43
N MET A 105 -12.21 -3.68 18.48
CA MET A 105 -13.65 -3.93 18.43
C MET A 105 -14.42 -2.61 18.67
N PRO A 106 -15.63 -2.44 18.11
CA PRO A 106 -16.40 -1.20 18.22
C PRO A 106 -16.65 -0.73 19.67
N ASP A 107 -16.69 -1.66 20.62
CA ASP A 107 -16.88 -1.42 22.05
C ASP A 107 -15.59 -1.06 22.80
N ARG A 108 -14.42 -1.20 22.16
CA ARG A 108 -13.10 -0.94 22.74
C ARG A 108 -12.48 0.32 22.17
N LYS A 109 -12.77 1.46 22.80
CA LYS A 109 -12.11 2.74 22.46
C LYS A 109 -10.66 2.73 22.95
N LEU A 110 -9.74 3.18 22.09
CA LEU A 110 -8.31 3.35 22.41
C LEU A 110 -8.05 4.50 23.38
N LEU A 111 -8.96 5.47 23.45
CA LEU A 111 -8.89 6.63 24.34
C LEU A 111 -10.22 6.72 25.08
N GLN A 112 -10.16 6.68 26.41
CA GLN A 112 -11.29 6.99 27.31
C GLN A 112 -11.42 8.49 27.47
#